data_AF-A0A821ZBB6-F1
#
_entry.id   AF-A0A821ZBB6-F1
#
_cell.length_a   1.000
_cell.length_b   1.000
_cell.length_c   1.000
_cell.angle_alpha   90.00
_cell.angle_beta   90.00
_cell.angle_gamma   90.00
#
_symmetry.space_group_name_H-M   'P 1'
#
loop_
_entity.id
_entity.type
_entity.pdbx_description
1 polymer ?
#
loop_
_entity_poly.entity_id
_entity_poly.type
_entity_poly.pdbx_seq_one_letter_code
_entity_poly.pdbx_strand_id
1 'polypeptide(L)'
;DVEFVHTAQSIISDYVQSIYPTVKRLNYVSDGAPQHFKNIKSILNLTYHQVDFGIPASWSFSATAHGKGAVDGIGAAVKYWTTRRVLSGTTSDAILTPEDLYKFTQSDSLMNVFYMDQKRIKNHCEKYQLLNRWNRDSPEGWINQIRSQHQFDPVGIKKGQMYTHLNITNYTNRFLN
;
A
#
# COMPACT_ATOMS: atom_id res chain seq x y z
N ASP A 1 -7.02 4.80 7.80
CA ASP A 1 -7.13 3.37 8.12
C ASP A 1 -5.78 2.70 7.86
N VAL A 2 -4.90 2.65 8.86
CA VAL A 2 -3.51 2.15 8.71
C VAL A 2 -3.47 0.63 8.81
N GLU A 3 -4.42 0.04 9.53
CA GLU A 3 -4.60 -1.41 9.67
C GLU A 3 -4.97 -2.04 8.33
N PHE A 4 -5.90 -1.40 7.60
CA PHE A 4 -6.24 -1.78 6.24
C PHE A 4 -5.00 -1.80 5.33
N VAL A 5 -4.21 -0.71 5.33
CA VAL A 5 -3.01 -0.60 4.49
C VAL A 5 -2.01 -1.72 4.80
N HIS A 6 -1.73 -1.99 6.08
CA HIS A 6 -0.81 -3.06 6.46
C HIS A 6 -1.33 -4.45 6.03
N THR A 7 -2.64 -4.67 6.12
CA THR A 7 -3.28 -5.91 5.69
C THR A 7 -3.20 -6.06 4.17
N ALA A 8 -3.49 -4.99 3.42
CA ALA A 8 -3.37 -4.99 1.96
C ALA A 8 -1.93 -5.23 1.51
N GLN A 9 -0.94 -4.59 2.15
CA GLN A 9 0.49 -4.81 1.89
C GLN A 9 0.89 -6.26 2.12
N SER A 10 0.37 -6.93 3.16
CA SER A 10 0.61 -8.35 3.38
C SER A 10 0.09 -9.19 2.21
N ILE A 11 -1.16 -8.99 1.80
CA ILE A 11 -1.80 -9.75 0.71
C ILE A 11 -1.02 -9.56 -0.59
N ILE A 12 -0.65 -8.31 -0.90
CA ILE A 12 0.11 -7.97 -2.11
C ILE A 12 1.51 -8.56 -2.04
N SER A 13 2.18 -8.48 -0.89
CA SER A 13 3.53 -9.02 -0.71
C SER A 13 3.55 -10.53 -0.88
N ASP A 14 2.59 -11.24 -0.29
CA ASP A 14 2.45 -12.70 -0.44
C ASP A 14 2.18 -13.06 -1.90
N TYR A 15 1.26 -12.35 -2.56
CA TYR A 15 0.93 -12.58 -3.96
C TYR A 15 2.14 -12.34 -4.86
N VAL A 16 2.81 -11.19 -4.75
CA VAL A 16 3.96 -10.82 -5.58
C VAL A 16 5.13 -11.80 -5.39
N GLN A 17 5.42 -12.21 -4.15
CA GLN A 17 6.45 -13.21 -3.89
C GLN A 17 6.09 -14.60 -4.44
N SER A 18 4.80 -14.95 -4.50
CA SER A 18 4.34 -16.21 -5.10
C SER A 18 4.55 -16.27 -6.62
N ILE A 19 4.32 -15.15 -7.32
CA ILE A 19 4.47 -15.06 -8.79
C ILE A 19 5.90 -14.71 -9.22
N TYR A 20 6.66 -14.03 -8.35
CA TYR A 20 8.05 -13.63 -8.60
C TYR A 20 8.93 -14.04 -7.42
N PRO A 21 9.30 -15.32 -7.26
CA PRO A 21 10.07 -15.80 -6.10
C PRO A 21 11.44 -15.14 -5.92
N THR A 22 11.99 -14.53 -6.98
CA THR A 22 13.28 -13.82 -6.97
C THR A 22 13.15 -12.32 -6.69
N VAL A 23 11.94 -11.83 -6.39
CA VAL A 23 11.70 -10.41 -6.11
C VAL A 23 12.45 -9.97 -4.86
N LYS A 24 13.22 -8.89 -4.98
CA LYS A 24 14.14 -8.43 -3.92
C LYS A 24 13.61 -7.27 -3.10
N ARG A 25 12.62 -6.53 -3.62
CA ARG A 25 12.09 -5.31 -3.01
C ARG A 25 10.75 -4.94 -3.62
N LEU A 26 9.85 -4.36 -2.82
CA LEU A 26 8.61 -3.75 -3.28
C LEU A 26 8.72 -2.21 -3.29
N ASN A 27 8.06 -1.57 -4.25
CA ASN A 27 7.99 -0.12 -4.33
C ASN A 27 6.51 0.29 -4.36
N TYR A 28 6.05 0.87 -3.26
CA TYR A 28 4.71 1.43 -3.17
C TYR A 28 4.71 2.84 -3.73
N VAL A 29 3.70 3.16 -4.52
CA VAL A 29 3.47 4.50 -5.06
C VAL A 29 2.06 4.91 -4.69
N SER A 30 1.92 6.07 -4.04
CA SER A 30 0.62 6.68 -3.76
C SER A 30 0.53 8.04 -4.42
N ASP A 31 -0.52 8.24 -5.20
CA ASP A 31 -0.90 9.55 -5.71
C ASP A 31 -1.80 10.29 -4.70
N GLY A 32 -2.15 11.55 -5.03
CA GLY A 32 -3.35 12.24 -4.53
C GLY A 32 -3.60 12.25 -3.02
N ALA A 33 -3.43 13.40 -2.37
CA ALA A 33 -3.65 13.59 -0.93
C ALA A 33 -2.75 12.70 -0.05
N PRO A 34 -1.43 12.93 -0.07
CA PRO A 34 -0.47 12.22 0.78
C PRO A 34 -0.89 12.17 2.26
N GLN A 35 -1.67 13.13 2.74
CA GLN A 35 -2.12 13.25 4.12
C GLN A 35 -2.83 12.00 4.67
N HIS A 36 -3.50 11.19 3.83
CA HIS A 36 -4.16 9.97 4.28
C HIS A 36 -3.18 8.81 4.55
N PHE A 37 -2.12 8.71 3.76
CA PHE A 37 -1.16 7.61 3.81
C PHE A 37 0.13 7.98 4.57
N LYS A 38 0.49 9.25 4.54
CA LYS A 38 1.73 9.83 5.08
C LYS A 38 1.57 10.21 6.55
N ASN A 39 1.43 9.18 7.39
CA ASN A 39 1.34 9.29 8.84
C ASN A 39 2.41 8.41 9.51
N ILE A 40 2.73 8.67 10.79
CA ILE A 40 3.79 7.96 11.52
C ILE A 40 3.57 6.44 11.51
N LYS A 41 2.33 5.99 11.71
CA LYS A 41 2.01 4.55 11.80
C LYS A 41 2.29 3.85 10.46
N SER A 42 1.94 4.47 9.33
CA SER A 42 2.25 3.94 8.00
C SER A 42 3.76 3.87 7.72
N ILE A 43 4.51 4.91 8.12
CA ILE A 43 5.96 4.92 7.95
C ILE A 43 6.62 3.88 8.87
N LEU A 44 6.14 3.74 10.10
CA LEU A 44 6.60 2.70 11.03
C LEU A 44 6.32 1.30 10.46
N ASN A 45 5.15 1.07 9.88
CA ASN A 45 4.87 -0.18 9.17
C ASN A 45 5.86 -0.44 8.03
N LEU A 46 6.19 0.60 7.25
CA LEU A 46 7.21 0.49 6.19
C LEU A 46 8.57 0.08 6.75
N THR A 47 8.97 0.61 7.92
CA THR A 47 10.24 0.20 8.57
C THR A 47 10.25 -1.25 9.03
N TYR A 48 9.09 -1.84 9.34
CA TYR A 48 8.96 -3.24 9.76
C TYR A 48 8.66 -4.19 8.59
N HIS A 49 8.52 -3.68 7.37
CA HIS A 49 8.06 -4.46 6.21
C HIS A 49 8.89 -5.73 5.95
N GLN A 50 10.21 -5.65 6.08
CA GLN A 50 11.11 -6.81 5.94
C GLN A 50 10.85 -7.87 7.03
N VAL A 51 10.56 -7.43 8.26
CA VAL A 51 10.31 -8.33 9.39
C VAL A 51 8.93 -8.98 9.25
N ASP A 52 7.93 -8.21 8.82
CA ASP A 52 6.55 -8.68 8.77
C ASP A 52 6.24 -9.54 7.54
N PHE A 53 6.88 -9.23 6.40
CA PHE A 53 6.54 -9.80 5.09
C PHE A 53 7.72 -10.46 4.37
N GLY A 54 8.91 -10.48 5.00
CA GLY A 54 10.09 -11.14 4.44
C GLY A 54 10.78 -10.41 3.28
N ILE A 55 10.30 -9.23 2.90
CA ILE A 55 10.81 -8.43 1.78
C ILE A 55 10.89 -6.95 2.16
N PRO A 56 11.92 -6.19 1.76
CA PRO A 56 11.98 -4.77 2.08
C PRO A 56 11.09 -4.00 1.10
N ALA A 57 10.62 -2.83 1.52
CA ALA A 57 9.83 -1.97 0.67
C ALA A 57 10.19 -0.50 0.82
N SER A 58 10.00 0.26 -0.26
CA SER A 58 10.05 1.72 -0.24
C SER A 58 8.69 2.30 -0.61
N TRP A 59 8.44 3.56 -0.24
CA TRP A 59 7.18 4.24 -0.53
C TRP A 59 7.43 5.65 -1.05
N SER A 60 6.94 5.90 -2.28
CA SER A 60 6.99 7.20 -2.94
C SER A 60 5.59 7.83 -3.01
N PHE A 61 5.55 9.15 -2.80
CA PHE A 61 4.34 9.96 -2.80
C PHE A 61 4.45 11.06 -3.86
N SER A 62 3.49 11.12 -4.78
CA SER A 62 3.48 12.18 -5.79
C SER A 62 3.23 13.55 -5.15
N ALA A 63 3.75 14.61 -5.78
CA ALA A 63 3.46 15.97 -5.33
C ALA A 63 1.98 16.33 -5.58
N THR A 64 1.44 17.17 -4.69
CA THR A 64 0.06 17.68 -4.78
C THR A 64 -0.12 18.41 -6.10
N ALA A 65 -1.24 18.17 -6.79
CA ALA A 65 -1.61 18.75 -8.10
C ALA A 65 -0.93 18.17 -9.36
N HIS A 66 -0.14 17.10 -9.25
CA HIS A 66 0.16 16.29 -10.44
C HIS A 66 -1.03 15.40 -10.78
N GLY A 67 -1.37 15.38 -12.07
CA GLY A 67 -2.59 14.74 -12.59
C GLY A 67 -2.71 13.25 -12.29
N LYS A 68 -3.92 12.74 -12.55
CA LYS A 68 -4.31 11.36 -12.33
C LYS A 68 -3.26 10.37 -12.85
N GLY A 69 -2.82 9.44 -12.01
CA GLY A 69 -1.77 8.47 -12.33
C GLY A 69 -2.29 7.26 -13.11
N ALA A 70 -1.39 6.35 -13.49
CA ALA A 70 -1.79 5.06 -14.06
C ALA A 70 -2.72 4.26 -13.12
N VAL A 71 -2.58 4.47 -11.81
CA VAL A 71 -3.41 3.87 -10.75
C VAL A 71 -4.89 4.29 -10.88
N ASP A 72 -5.16 5.56 -11.21
CA ASP A 72 -6.52 6.04 -11.47
C ASP A 72 -7.17 5.35 -12.68
N GLY A 73 -6.36 4.98 -13.68
CA GLY A 73 -6.82 4.28 -14.88
C GLY A 73 -7.40 2.89 -14.57
N ILE A 74 -6.72 2.13 -13.70
CA ILE A 74 -7.20 0.80 -13.27
C ILE A 74 -8.52 0.96 -12.51
N GLY A 75 -8.58 1.87 -11.53
CA GLY A 75 -9.80 2.12 -10.77
C GLY A 75 -10.96 2.61 -11.64
N ALA A 76 -10.68 3.46 -12.64
CA ALA A 76 -11.67 3.92 -13.61
C ALA A 76 -12.20 2.78 -14.49
N ALA A 77 -11.33 1.85 -14.93
CA ALA A 77 -11.73 0.68 -15.68
C ALA A 77 -12.67 -0.22 -14.86
N VAL A 78 -12.33 -0.52 -13.60
CA VAL A 78 -13.21 -1.32 -12.71
C VAL A 78 -14.59 -0.66 -12.58
N LYS A 79 -14.60 0.65 -12.31
CA LYS A 79 -15.84 1.42 -12.18
C LYS A 79 -16.66 1.40 -13.46
N TYR A 80 -16.01 1.57 -14.61
CA TYR A 80 -16.66 1.55 -15.91
C TYR A 80 -17.34 0.20 -16.16
N TRP A 81 -16.63 -0.91 -16.03
CA TRP A 81 -17.17 -2.25 -16.26
C TRP A 81 -18.27 -2.61 -15.27
N THR A 82 -18.09 -2.27 -14.00
CA THR A 82 -19.11 -2.44 -12.96
C THR A 82 -20.38 -1.66 -13.30
N THR A 83 -20.23 -0.39 -13.70
CA THR A 83 -21.36 0.46 -14.08
C THR A 83 -22.09 -0.11 -15.30
N ARG A 84 -21.35 -0.57 -16.32
CA ARG A 84 -21.93 -1.21 -17.51
C ARG A 84 -22.73 -2.46 -17.14
N ARG A 85 -22.18 -3.32 -16.27
CA ARG A 85 -22.85 -4.54 -15.81
C ARG A 85 -24.15 -4.25 -15.06
N VAL A 86 -24.14 -3.24 -14.19
CA VAL A 86 -25.33 -2.80 -13.44
C VAL A 86 -26.39 -2.22 -14.38
N LEU A 87 -25.99 -1.39 -15.35
CA LEU A 87 -26.92 -0.77 -16.30
C LEU A 87 -27.52 -1.76 -17.33
N SER A 88 -26.77 -2.82 -17.68
CA SER A 88 -27.25 -3.84 -18.62
C SER A 88 -27.91 -5.04 -17.95
N GLY A 89 -27.88 -5.13 -16.62
CA GLY A 89 -28.35 -6.26 -15.84
C GLY A 89 -29.83 -6.17 -15.45
N THR A 90 -30.36 -7.29 -14.98
CA THR A 90 -31.65 -7.33 -14.28
C THR A 90 -31.45 -7.10 -12.78
N THR A 91 -32.53 -6.93 -12.00
CA THR A 91 -32.44 -6.75 -10.54
C THR A 91 -31.71 -7.91 -9.84
N SER A 92 -31.73 -9.12 -10.40
CA SER A 92 -30.98 -10.28 -9.91
C SER A 92 -29.47 -10.22 -10.14
N ASP A 93 -29.00 -9.28 -10.97
CA ASP A 93 -27.58 -9.07 -11.28
C ASP A 93 -26.97 -7.87 -10.55
N ALA A 94 -27.72 -7.24 -9.65
CA ALA A 94 -27.30 -6.02 -9.01
C ALA A 94 -26.05 -6.25 -8.15
N ILE A 95 -25.01 -5.44 -8.38
CA ILE A 95 -23.81 -5.41 -7.55
C ILE A 95 -24.09 -4.48 -6.37
N LEU A 96 -24.51 -5.05 -5.24
CA LEU A 96 -24.98 -4.30 -4.07
C LEU A 96 -23.97 -4.29 -2.92
N THR A 97 -23.09 -5.29 -2.88
CA THR A 97 -22.09 -5.42 -1.83
C THR A 97 -20.66 -5.41 -2.40
N PRO A 98 -19.64 -5.10 -1.58
CA PRO A 98 -18.24 -5.25 -1.98
C PRO A 98 -17.86 -6.68 -2.38
N GLU A 99 -18.55 -7.69 -1.84
CA GLU A 99 -18.35 -9.09 -2.19
C GLU A 99 -18.90 -9.40 -3.59
N ASP A 100 -20.08 -8.86 -3.93
CA ASP A 100 -20.64 -8.97 -5.29
C ASP A 100 -19.71 -8.34 -6.32
N LEU A 101 -19.14 -7.17 -5.99
CA LEU A 101 -18.16 -6.50 -6.84
C LEU A 101 -16.93 -7.38 -7.04
N TYR A 102 -16.39 -7.95 -5.95
CA TYR A 102 -15.25 -8.87 -6.03
C TYR A 102 -15.54 -10.11 -6.90
N LYS A 103 -16.70 -10.75 -6.71
CA LYS A 103 -17.12 -11.91 -7.52
C LYS A 103 -17.24 -11.54 -8.99
N PHE A 104 -17.78 -10.36 -9.29
CA PHE A 104 -17.85 -9.84 -10.65
C PHE A 104 -16.46 -9.67 -11.26
N THR A 105 -15.50 -9.09 -10.52
CA THR A 105 -14.14 -8.89 -11.06
C THR A 105 -13.35 -10.19 -11.24
N GLN A 106 -13.71 -11.30 -10.56
CA GLN A 106 -13.07 -12.60 -10.79
C GLN A 106 -13.38 -13.20 -12.17
N SER A 107 -14.43 -12.73 -12.84
CA SER A 107 -14.76 -13.17 -14.20
C SER A 107 -13.91 -12.50 -15.28
N ASP A 108 -13.11 -11.48 -14.93
CA ASP A 108 -12.26 -10.71 -15.83
C ASP A 108 -10.77 -10.99 -15.57
N SER A 109 -10.01 -11.34 -16.61
CA SER A 109 -8.59 -11.71 -16.52
C SER A 109 -7.64 -10.51 -16.53
N LEU A 110 -8.12 -9.28 -16.73
CA LEU A 110 -7.25 -8.11 -16.90
C LEU A 110 -6.64 -7.60 -15.59
N MET A 111 -7.15 -8.02 -14.44
CA MET A 111 -6.80 -7.43 -13.14
C MET A 111 -6.91 -8.45 -12.01
N ASN A 112 -5.91 -8.47 -11.14
CA ASN A 112 -5.99 -9.18 -9.87
C ASN A 112 -6.67 -8.30 -8.83
N VAL A 113 -7.90 -8.64 -8.46
CA VAL A 113 -8.63 -7.99 -7.36
C VAL A 113 -8.52 -8.86 -6.12
N PHE A 114 -8.30 -8.23 -4.97
CA PHE A 114 -8.29 -8.90 -3.67
C PHE A 114 -9.46 -8.42 -2.84
N TYR A 115 -10.08 -9.35 -2.11
CA TYR A 115 -11.13 -9.05 -1.14
C TYR A 115 -10.62 -9.27 0.28
N MET A 116 -11.04 -8.37 1.16
CA MET A 116 -10.72 -8.42 2.58
C MET A 116 -11.89 -7.86 3.38
N ASP A 117 -12.37 -8.68 4.32
CA ASP A 117 -13.42 -8.28 5.25
C ASP A 117 -12.82 -7.61 6.49
N GLN A 118 -13.68 -7.02 7.31
CA GLN A 118 -13.26 -6.36 8.54
C GLN A 118 -12.68 -7.34 9.56
N LYS A 119 -13.11 -8.61 9.55
CA LYS A 119 -12.60 -9.66 10.43
C LYS A 119 -11.13 -9.95 10.13
N ARG A 120 -10.75 -10.05 8.85
CA ARG A 120 -9.37 -10.24 8.42
C ARG A 120 -8.48 -9.08 8.85
N ILE A 121 -8.95 -7.84 8.72
CA ILE A 121 -8.20 -6.66 9.18
C ILE A 121 -7.94 -6.72 10.68
N LYS A 122 -8.97 -7.02 11.48
CA LYS A 122 -8.85 -7.15 12.95
C LYS A 122 -7.87 -8.26 13.34
N ASN A 123 -8.03 -9.46 12.79
CA ASN A 123 -7.14 -10.59 13.05
C ASN A 123 -5.69 -10.27 12.65
N HIS A 124 -5.49 -9.55 11.54
CA HIS A 124 -4.16 -9.12 11.09
C HIS A 124 -3.56 -8.10 12.06
N CYS A 125 -4.34 -7.11 12.50
CA CYS A 125 -3.92 -6.13 13.49
C CYS A 125 -3.46 -6.78 14.79
N GLU A 126 -4.23 -7.78 15.27
CA GLU A 126 -3.91 -8.56 16.47
C GLU A 126 -2.66 -9.43 16.28
N LYS A 127 -2.56 -10.17 15.16
CA LYS A 127 -1.42 -11.02 14.82
C LYS A 127 -0.10 -10.25 14.86
N TYR A 128 -0.06 -9.05 14.30
CA TYR A 128 1.15 -8.21 14.25
C TYR A 128 1.28 -7.24 15.42
N GLN A 129 0.33 -7.27 16.37
CA GLN A 129 0.27 -6.39 17.53
C GLN A 129 0.45 -4.90 17.15
N LEU A 130 -0.20 -4.47 16.06
CA LEU A 130 0.09 -3.17 15.43
C LEU A 130 -0.13 -2.00 16.39
N LEU A 131 -1.20 -2.03 17.18
CA LEU A 131 -1.48 -1.00 18.18
C LEU A 131 -0.36 -0.88 19.21
N ASN A 132 0.11 -2.00 19.77
CA ASN A 132 1.19 -2.01 20.75
C ASN A 132 2.50 -1.51 20.13
N ARG A 133 2.80 -1.94 18.90
CA ARG A 133 3.96 -1.48 18.14
C ARG A 133 3.91 0.03 17.91
N TRP A 134 2.80 0.57 17.45
CA TRP A 134 2.66 2.00 17.20
C TRP A 134 2.78 2.81 18.48
N ASN A 135 2.24 2.33 19.60
CA ASN A 135 2.39 3.03 20.88
C ASN A 135 3.82 2.98 21.42
N ARG A 136 4.54 1.87 21.19
CA ARG A 136 5.90 1.66 21.69
C ARG A 136 6.97 2.35 20.84
N ASP A 137 6.83 2.29 19.52
CA ASP A 137 7.91 2.60 18.58
C ASP A 137 7.65 3.87 17.76
N SER A 138 6.54 4.59 17.98
CA SER A 138 6.31 5.88 17.30
C SER A 138 7.29 6.94 17.81
N PRO A 139 8.23 7.41 16.98
CA PRO A 139 9.28 8.29 17.48
C PRO A 139 8.79 9.73 17.58
N GLU A 140 9.21 10.41 18.64
CA GLU A 140 8.96 11.83 18.82
C GLU A 140 9.66 12.65 17.72
N GLY A 141 8.97 13.68 17.19
CA GLY A 141 9.54 14.61 16.20
C GLY A 141 9.52 14.16 14.73
N TRP A 142 9.10 12.92 14.42
CA TRP A 142 9.03 12.44 13.03
C TRP A 142 7.99 13.16 12.16
N ILE A 143 6.96 13.75 12.77
CA ILE A 143 5.84 14.38 12.05
C ILE A 143 6.31 15.41 11.01
N ASN A 144 7.28 16.25 11.37
CA ASN A 144 7.76 17.32 10.48
C ASN A 144 8.55 16.76 9.29
N GLN A 145 9.36 15.73 9.52
CA GLN A 145 10.12 15.04 8.47
C GLN A 145 9.20 14.26 7.53
N ILE A 146 8.23 13.54 8.10
CA ILE A 146 7.23 12.81 7.32
C ILE A 146 6.48 13.77 6.42
N ARG A 147 6.12 14.98 6.88
CA ARG A 147 5.41 15.95 6.03
C ARG A 147 6.27 16.49 4.89
N SER A 148 7.56 16.74 5.09
CA SER A 148 8.43 17.35 4.07
C SER A 148 8.95 16.39 2.99
N GLN A 149 8.98 15.08 3.26
CA GLN A 149 9.66 14.12 2.37
C GLN A 149 8.73 13.41 1.39
N HIS A 150 9.08 13.29 0.10
CA HIS A 150 8.23 12.61 -0.89
C HIS A 150 8.54 11.13 -1.09
N GLN A 151 9.64 10.64 -0.50
CA GLN A 151 10.06 9.25 -0.63
C GLN A 151 10.63 8.75 0.69
N PHE A 152 10.32 7.50 1.02
CA PHE A 152 10.78 6.82 2.21
C PHE A 152 11.37 5.47 1.81
N ASP A 153 12.64 5.25 2.16
CA ASP A 153 13.34 3.98 1.96
C ASP A 153 14.00 3.58 3.28
N PRO A 154 13.47 2.55 3.99
CA PRO A 154 14.02 2.11 5.25
C PRO A 154 15.36 1.39 5.02
N VAL A 155 16.48 2.06 5.37
CA VAL A 155 17.82 1.46 5.28
C VAL A 155 18.13 0.68 6.57
N GLY A 156 17.87 -0.63 6.54
CA GLY A 156 18.34 -1.60 7.54
C GLY A 156 17.70 -1.46 8.93
N ILE A 157 17.12 -2.56 9.43
CA ILE A 157 16.62 -2.63 10.81
C ILE A 157 17.75 -3.15 11.69
N LYS A 158 18.54 -2.27 12.32
CA LYS A 158 19.10 -2.62 13.63
C LYS A 158 18.00 -2.32 14.65
N LYS A 159 17.68 -3.30 15.51
CA LYS A 159 16.68 -3.19 16.60
C LYS A 159 16.68 -1.76 17.17
N GLY A 160 15.59 -1.02 16.97
CA GLY A 160 15.36 0.28 17.61
C GLY A 160 16.17 1.46 17.10
N GLN A 161 16.93 1.34 16.00
CA GLN A 161 17.59 2.49 15.37
C GLN A 161 17.37 2.46 13.86
N MET A 162 16.49 3.34 13.39
CA MET A 162 16.46 3.72 11.99
C MET A 162 17.74 4.52 11.71
N TYR A 163 18.62 4.01 10.86
CA TYR A 163 19.55 4.89 10.17
C TYR A 163 18.73 5.65 9.13
N THR A 164 18.14 6.78 9.52
CA THR A 164 17.67 7.79 8.56
C THR A 164 18.90 8.45 7.94
N HIS A 165 19.64 7.73 7.07
CA HIS A 165 20.21 8.44 5.93
C HIS A 165 19.05 8.69 4.99
N LEU A 166 18.34 9.79 5.23
CA LEU A 166 17.57 10.50 4.21
C LEU A 166 18.59 10.93 3.14
N ASN A 167 19.05 9.98 2.32
CA ASN A 167 19.90 10.25 1.17
C ASN A 167 19.02 10.87 0.08
N ILE A 168 18.65 12.13 0.28
CA ILE A 168 18.26 13.03 -0.80
C ILE A 168 19.56 13.51 -1.42
N THR A 169 20.22 12.64 -2.18
CA THR A 169 21.11 13.03 -3.27
C THR A 169 21.45 11.78 -4.07
N ASN A 170 21.30 11.87 -5.40
CA ASN A 170 21.80 10.93 -6.42
C ASN A 170 20.83 9.93 -7.06
N TYR A 171 19.54 10.24 -7.21
CA TYR A 171 18.74 9.61 -8.29
C TYR A 171 18.96 10.23 -9.68
N THR A 172 19.74 11.31 -9.80
CA THR A 172 20.15 11.89 -11.09
C THR A 172 21.47 11.33 -11.65
N ASN A 173 22.28 10.59 -10.88
CA ASN A 173 23.59 10.10 -11.34
C ASN A 173 23.65 8.61 -11.70
N ARG A 174 22.52 7.88 -11.64
CA ARG A 174 22.47 6.45 -11.99
C ARG A 174 22.04 6.15 -13.43
N PHE A 175 21.84 7.18 -14.25
CA PHE A 175 21.53 7.08 -15.68
C PHE A 175 22.59 7.75 -16.57
N LEU A 176 23.76 8.10 -16.02
CA LEU A 176 24.86 8.74 -16.76
C LEU A 176 26.24 8.13 -16.48
N ASN A 177 26.32 6.81 -16.28
CA ASN A 177 27.57 6.04 -16.43
C ASN A 177 27.26 4.65 -17.00
#